data_AF-A0A1V4DE29-F1
#
_entry.id   AF-A0A1V4DE29-F1
#
_cell.length_a   1.000
_cell.length_b   1.000
_cell.length_c   1.000
_cell.angle_alpha   90.00
_cell.angle_beta   90.00
_cell.angle_gamma   90.00
#
_symmetry.space_group_name_H-M   'P 1'
#
loop_
_entity.id
_entity.type
_entity.pdbx_description
1 polymer ?
#
loop_
_entity_poly.entity_id
_entity_poly.type
_entity_poly.pdbx_seq_one_letter_code
_entity_poly.pdbx_strand_id
1 'polypeptide(L)'
;MSNSNTKLTRSLKNDRTNKDLLRTEINNATDPNVRLELTKMLLEIEKEEKKKKFIKWLSIISILVIILLTLLYLGNKSSKEPTIEKITESTSTTSQQASNSDTSTSIVKETNLSEEELKRWVMAILDLTTPPPTKYILTVKIDETDNLAYIHVGVDQLDGAGTFRVNAKGQLEYMPYMGQFTGVEEWILMSEKFMDTTIAEEYYKEQAKKQAKTNDDLNKIKNHLIGNKYFIKPILYDGMDSEQAMDENKAPQNLIHDGSLAVSFIDDTKVHIELAGTYRPDYDETYSLSPDTINFKDYYIPYKYNDGNLSFDTWTTDIDGHTITWTITPQ
;
A
#
# COMPACT_ATOMS: atom_id res chain seq x y z
N MET A 1 32.77 -22.52 52.10
CA MET A 1 32.68 -23.16 50.77
C MET A 1 31.44 -22.61 50.09
N SER A 2 31.63 -21.67 49.17
CA SER A 2 30.58 -20.98 48.43
C SER A 2 30.43 -21.66 47.06
N ASN A 3 29.22 -22.07 46.70
CA ASN A 3 28.88 -22.51 45.35
C ASN A 3 27.88 -21.52 44.76
N SER A 4 28.39 -20.51 44.05
CA SER A 4 27.59 -19.62 43.22
C SER A 4 27.37 -20.26 41.85
N ASN A 5 26.19 -20.82 41.62
CA ASN A 5 25.71 -21.14 40.28
C ASN A 5 25.23 -19.84 39.61
N THR A 6 26.08 -19.27 38.78
CA THR A 6 25.75 -18.21 37.80
C THR A 6 24.75 -18.76 36.78
N LYS A 7 23.48 -18.36 36.88
CA LYS A 7 22.53 -18.47 35.77
C LYS A 7 22.92 -17.43 34.71
N LEU A 8 23.46 -17.91 33.60
CA LEU A 8 23.59 -17.19 32.34
C LEU A 8 22.22 -16.60 31.96
N THR A 9 22.13 -15.28 31.93
CA THR A 9 21.02 -14.55 31.33
C THR A 9 20.97 -14.90 29.84
N ARG A 10 19.83 -15.45 29.43
CA ARG A 10 19.48 -15.66 28.02
C ARG A 10 19.42 -14.29 27.37
N SER A 11 20.47 -13.91 26.67
CA SER A 11 20.47 -12.75 25.77
C SER A 11 19.30 -12.94 24.80
N LEU A 12 18.26 -12.11 24.96
CA LEU A 12 17.26 -11.88 23.93
C LEU A 12 18.05 -11.34 22.73
N LYS A 13 18.27 -12.19 21.72
CA LYS A 13 18.69 -11.72 20.41
C LYS A 13 17.59 -10.78 19.93
N ASN A 14 17.89 -9.50 20.00
CA ASN A 14 17.09 -8.46 19.39
C ASN A 14 17.31 -8.60 17.89
N ASP A 15 16.42 -9.32 17.20
CA ASP A 15 16.45 -9.51 15.74
C ASP A 15 16.03 -8.24 14.98
N ARG A 16 15.99 -7.08 15.65
CA ARG A 16 15.74 -5.79 15.00
C ARG A 16 16.91 -5.47 14.09
N THR A 17 16.60 -5.22 12.83
CA THR A 17 17.62 -4.85 11.86
C THR A 17 18.24 -3.51 12.28
N ASN A 18 19.51 -3.28 11.96
CA ASN A 18 20.18 -2.01 12.28
C ASN A 18 19.39 -0.79 11.76
N LYS A 19 18.63 -0.97 10.69
CA LYS A 19 17.71 0.03 10.12
C LYS A 19 16.56 0.38 11.06
N ASP A 20 16.00 -0.60 11.76
CA ASP A 20 14.88 -0.40 12.69
C ASP A 20 15.35 0.25 13.98
N LEU A 21 16.58 -0.04 14.40
CA LEU A 21 17.25 0.65 15.51
C LEU A 21 17.49 2.12 15.17
N LEU A 22 18.06 2.40 14.00
CA LEU A 22 18.29 3.78 13.53
C LEU A 22 16.98 4.56 13.38
N ARG A 23 15.90 3.94 12.88
CA ARG A 23 14.58 4.58 12.79
C ARG A 23 14.01 4.92 14.17
N THR A 24 14.22 4.05 15.15
CA THR A 24 13.80 4.30 16.53
C THR A 24 14.61 5.42 17.17
N GLU A 25 15.93 5.46 16.95
CA GLU A 25 16.81 6.51 17.45
C GLU A 25 16.53 7.87 16.81
N ILE A 26 16.21 7.91 15.51
CA ILE A 26 15.78 9.14 14.81
C ILE A 26 14.51 9.72 15.44
N ASN A 27 13.54 8.85 15.78
CA ASN A 27 12.27 9.27 16.38
C ASN A 27 12.45 9.76 17.83
N ASN A 28 13.44 9.23 18.54
CA ASN A 28 13.76 9.61 19.91
C ASN A 28 14.77 10.77 20.01
N ALA A 29 15.40 11.18 18.91
CA ALA A 29 16.41 12.23 18.91
C ALA A 29 15.76 13.63 18.99
N THR A 30 15.98 14.31 20.12
CA THR A 30 15.51 15.68 20.34
C THR A 30 16.42 16.73 19.70
N ASP A 31 17.70 16.41 19.43
CA ASP A 31 18.66 17.31 18.78
C ASP A 31 18.57 17.22 17.24
N PRO A 32 18.31 18.34 16.53
CA PRO A 32 18.24 18.38 15.08
C PRO A 32 19.50 17.88 14.34
N ASN A 33 20.69 18.11 14.89
CA ASN A 33 21.95 17.71 14.27
C ASN A 33 22.17 16.19 14.38
N VAL A 34 21.86 15.61 15.54
CA VAL A 34 21.90 14.16 15.75
C VAL A 34 20.90 13.45 14.85
N ARG A 35 19.67 14.00 14.74
CA ARG A 35 18.65 13.47 13.85
C ARG A 35 19.08 13.50 12.38
N LEU A 36 19.75 14.58 11.95
CA LEU A 36 20.28 14.71 10.60
C LEU A 36 21.37 13.67 10.30
N GLU A 37 22.27 13.41 11.25
CA GLU A 37 23.35 12.44 11.10
C GLU A 37 22.83 11.00 11.03
N LEU A 38 21.89 10.64 11.91
CA LEU A 38 21.23 9.34 11.88
C LEU A 38 20.43 9.12 10.59
N THR A 39 19.76 10.17 10.09
CA THR A 39 19.04 10.11 8.80
C THR A 39 19.99 9.89 7.63
N LYS A 40 21.17 10.52 7.65
CA LYS A 40 22.21 10.29 6.63
C LYS A 40 22.72 8.85 6.66
N MET A 41 22.99 8.30 7.84
CA MET A 41 23.41 6.89 8.00
C MET A 41 22.35 5.92 7.48
N LEU A 42 21.07 6.17 7.77
CA LEU A 42 19.96 5.37 7.26
C LEU A 42 19.93 5.35 5.71
N LEU A 43 20.09 6.53 5.10
CA LEU A 43 20.06 6.70 3.66
C LEU A 43 21.26 6.03 2.98
N GLU A 44 22.44 6.08 3.61
CA GLU A 44 23.65 5.41 3.13
C GLU A 44 23.49 3.88 3.14
N ILE A 45 22.94 3.31 4.21
CA ILE A 45 22.64 1.87 4.32
C ILE A 45 21.66 1.45 3.22
N GLU A 46 20.56 2.19 3.01
CA GLU A 46 19.58 1.86 1.96
C GLU A 46 20.20 1.94 0.55
N LYS A 47 21.12 2.88 0.32
CA LYS A 47 21.85 3.00 -0.95
C LYS A 47 22.82 1.83 -1.17
N GLU A 48 23.53 1.38 -0.12
CA GLU A 48 24.39 0.21 -0.20
C GLU A 48 23.61 -1.09 -0.45
N GLU A 49 22.45 -1.25 0.18
CA GLU A 49 21.59 -2.41 -0.04
C GLU A 49 21.04 -2.43 -1.47
N LYS A 50 20.60 -1.29 -2.00
CA LYS A 50 20.17 -1.16 -3.41
C LYS A 50 21.33 -1.51 -4.36
N LYS A 51 22.55 -1.05 -4.09
CA LYS A 51 23.74 -1.43 -4.87
C LYS A 51 24.04 -2.93 -4.79
N LYS A 52 23.98 -3.54 -3.60
CA LYS A 52 24.21 -4.99 -3.42
C LYS A 52 23.14 -5.82 -4.13
N LYS A 53 21.86 -5.42 -4.06
CA LYS A 53 20.77 -6.04 -4.81
C LYS A 53 20.98 -5.90 -6.32
N PHE A 54 21.37 -4.72 -6.79
CA PHE A 54 21.69 -4.48 -8.20
C PHE A 54 22.84 -5.35 -8.71
N ILE A 55 23.93 -5.48 -7.93
CA ILE A 55 25.08 -6.35 -8.27
C ILE A 55 24.67 -7.83 -8.33
N LYS A 56 23.83 -8.31 -7.39
CA LYS A 56 23.27 -9.67 -7.45
C LYS A 56 22.40 -9.88 -8.69
N TRP A 57 21.62 -8.88 -9.08
CA TRP A 57 20.78 -8.95 -10.26
C TRP A 57 21.63 -8.99 -11.54
N LEU A 58 22.70 -8.20 -11.60
CA LEU A 58 23.66 -8.19 -12.70
C LEU A 58 24.39 -9.53 -12.84
N SER A 59 24.71 -10.23 -11.73
CA SER A 59 25.32 -11.57 -11.79
C SER A 59 24.35 -12.63 -12.32
N ILE A 60 23.06 -12.54 -11.97
CA ILE A 60 22.01 -13.43 -12.50
C ILE A 60 21.82 -13.21 -14.01
N ILE A 61 21.77 -11.94 -14.45
CA ILE A 61 21.67 -11.60 -15.88
C ILE A 61 22.88 -12.14 -16.66
N SER A 62 24.10 -11.98 -16.11
CA SER A 62 25.32 -12.50 -16.74
C SER A 62 25.27 -14.02 -16.94
N ILE A 63 24.77 -14.76 -15.94
CA ILE A 63 24.58 -16.22 -16.04
C ILE A 63 23.55 -16.58 -17.13
N LEU A 64 22.44 -15.84 -17.21
CA LEU A 64 21.42 -16.03 -18.24
C LEU A 64 21.94 -15.77 -19.65
N VAL A 65 22.78 -14.74 -19.84
CA VAL A 65 23.42 -14.44 -21.12
C VAL A 65 24.40 -15.55 -21.53
N ILE A 66 25.15 -16.12 -20.59
CA ILE A 66 26.04 -17.27 -20.84
C ILE A 66 25.22 -18.51 -21.26
N ILE A 67 24.08 -18.76 -20.62
CA ILE A 67 23.17 -19.85 -21.00
C ILE A 67 22.60 -19.62 -22.41
N LEU A 68 22.21 -18.38 -22.73
CA LEU A 68 21.71 -18.04 -24.07
C LEU A 68 22.78 -18.22 -25.15
N LEU A 69 24.02 -17.80 -24.88
CA LEU A 69 25.16 -17.96 -25.80
C LEU A 69 25.54 -19.44 -26.00
N THR A 70 25.46 -20.27 -24.96
CA THR A 70 25.69 -21.71 -25.09
C THR A 70 24.60 -22.41 -25.90
N LEU A 71 23.33 -22.01 -25.74
CA LEU A 71 22.22 -22.50 -26.56
C LEU A 71 22.37 -22.08 -28.04
N LEU A 72 22.76 -20.84 -28.31
CA LEU A 72 23.04 -20.36 -29.68
C LEU A 72 24.26 -21.08 -30.30
N TYR A 73 25.30 -21.35 -29.50
CA TYR A 73 26.48 -22.08 -29.96
C TYR A 73 26.18 -23.57 -30.27
N LEU A 74 25.32 -24.21 -29.47
CA LEU A 74 24.84 -25.58 -29.75
C LEU A 74 23.88 -25.62 -30.96
N GLY A 75 23.04 -24.58 -31.12
CA GLY A 75 22.11 -24.46 -32.24
C GLY A 75 22.77 -24.24 -33.60
N ASN A 76 24.01 -23.74 -33.63
CA ASN A 76 24.73 -23.46 -34.88
C ASN A 76 25.55 -24.65 -35.44
N LYS A 77 25.46 -25.84 -34.82
CA LYS A 77 26.02 -27.09 -35.37
C LYS A 77 24.92 -27.98 -35.96
N SER A 78 24.23 -27.52 -36.99
CA SER A 78 23.61 -28.45 -37.95
C SER A 78 23.39 -27.80 -39.31
N SER A 79 23.74 -28.60 -40.32
CA SER A 79 23.43 -28.50 -41.75
C SER A 79 24.33 -27.62 -42.63
N LYS A 80 25.22 -28.32 -43.34
CA LYS A 80 25.89 -27.92 -44.59
C LYS A 80 24.87 -27.78 -45.74
N GLU A 81 24.93 -26.65 -46.45
CA GLU A 81 24.83 -26.37 -47.93
C GLU A 81 23.78 -27.06 -48.85
N PRO A 82 23.50 -26.54 -50.10
CA PRO A 82 24.10 -25.40 -50.83
C PRO A 82 23.14 -24.41 -51.55
N THR A 83 23.70 -23.22 -51.79
CA THR A 83 23.69 -22.27 -52.94
C THR A 83 22.70 -22.41 -54.12
N ILE A 84 22.02 -21.30 -54.49
CA ILE A 84 21.80 -20.83 -55.88
C ILE A 84 21.88 -19.28 -55.95
N GLU A 85 22.67 -18.77 -56.91
CA GLU A 85 22.89 -17.36 -57.27
C GLU A 85 21.89 -16.80 -58.30
N LYS A 86 21.62 -15.48 -58.24
CA LYS A 86 21.41 -14.51 -59.35
C LYS A 86 21.31 -13.08 -58.76
N ILE A 87 22.28 -12.15 -58.93
CA ILE A 87 22.52 -11.20 -60.06
C ILE A 87 21.27 -10.35 -60.37
N THR A 88 21.19 -9.01 -60.42
CA THR A 88 22.10 -7.84 -60.30
C THR A 88 21.26 -6.53 -60.45
N GLU A 89 21.81 -5.38 -59.99
CA GLU A 89 21.55 -3.95 -60.35
C GLU A 89 20.21 -3.27 -59.94
N SER A 90 20.26 -2.26 -59.07
CA SER A 90 20.58 -0.82 -59.31
C SER A 90 19.46 -0.04 -60.00
N THR A 91 18.90 0.97 -59.32
CA THR A 91 18.76 2.36 -59.81
C THR A 91 18.05 3.23 -58.77
N SER A 92 18.73 4.29 -58.37
CA SER A 92 18.23 5.47 -57.68
C SER A 92 17.44 6.37 -58.62
N THR A 93 16.28 6.88 -58.19
CA THR A 93 15.72 8.14 -58.73
C THR A 93 15.02 8.93 -57.64
N THR A 94 15.54 10.14 -57.43
CA THR A 94 14.97 11.27 -56.71
C THR A 94 13.80 11.88 -57.49
N SER A 95 12.68 12.20 -56.82
CA SER A 95 11.84 13.34 -57.22
C SER A 95 10.97 13.83 -56.07
N GLN A 96 10.91 15.15 -56.00
CA GLN A 96 10.35 16.02 -54.98
C GLN A 96 8.81 15.98 -54.92
N GLN A 97 8.30 16.08 -53.68
CA GLN A 97 7.32 17.07 -53.23
C GLN A 97 5.98 17.19 -53.98
N ALA A 98 4.91 16.73 -53.31
CA ALA A 98 3.61 17.42 -53.34
C ALA A 98 2.88 17.18 -52.02
N SER A 99 2.68 18.27 -51.30
CA SER A 99 1.86 18.37 -50.09
C SER A 99 0.42 18.03 -50.43
N ASN A 100 -0.11 16.95 -49.84
CA ASN A 100 -1.55 16.78 -49.67
C ASN A 100 -1.84 16.75 -48.17
N SER A 101 -2.36 17.88 -47.69
CA SER A 101 -3.12 17.95 -46.45
C SER A 101 -4.43 17.21 -46.65
N ASP A 102 -4.40 15.89 -46.54
CA ASP A 102 -5.60 15.11 -46.31
C ASP A 102 -5.77 14.98 -44.80
N THR A 103 -6.63 15.84 -44.26
CA THR A 103 -7.31 15.62 -42.97
C THR A 103 -8.20 14.39 -43.13
N SER A 104 -7.55 13.23 -43.23
CA SER A 104 -8.19 11.96 -43.02
C SER A 104 -8.40 11.89 -41.52
N THR A 105 -9.67 12.03 -41.11
CA THR A 105 -10.14 11.49 -39.84
C THR A 105 -9.87 10.00 -39.92
N SER A 106 -8.65 9.60 -39.59
CA SER A 106 -8.27 8.20 -39.48
C SER A 106 -9.27 7.61 -38.51
N ILE A 107 -10.01 6.61 -38.94
CA ILE A 107 -10.84 5.80 -38.05
C ILE A 107 -9.84 5.17 -37.08
N VAL A 108 -9.62 5.82 -35.93
CA VAL A 108 -8.68 5.38 -34.92
C VAL A 108 -9.26 4.09 -34.38
N LYS A 109 -8.64 2.96 -34.74
CA LYS A 109 -9.00 1.68 -34.14
C LYS A 109 -8.34 1.65 -32.77
N GLU A 110 -9.13 1.71 -31.71
CA GLU A 110 -8.66 1.86 -30.32
C GLU A 110 -7.70 0.75 -29.89
N THR A 111 -7.74 -0.42 -30.55
CA THR A 111 -6.80 -1.54 -30.31
C THR A 111 -5.42 -1.32 -30.93
N ASN A 112 -5.24 -0.31 -31.78
CA ASN A 112 -4.03 -0.06 -32.59
C ASN A 112 -3.52 1.38 -32.38
N LEU A 113 -3.50 1.85 -31.13
CA LEU A 113 -2.97 3.17 -30.78
C LEU A 113 -1.44 3.16 -30.76
N SER A 114 -0.83 4.26 -31.17
CA SER A 114 0.58 4.53 -30.86
C SER A 114 0.77 4.75 -29.36
N GLU A 115 2.01 4.60 -28.88
CA GLU A 115 2.36 4.85 -27.48
C GLU A 115 1.94 6.27 -27.02
N GLU A 116 2.15 7.26 -27.88
CA GLU A 116 1.80 8.66 -27.59
C GLU A 116 0.29 8.90 -27.58
N GLU A 117 -0.47 8.22 -28.44
CA GLU A 117 -1.94 8.29 -28.39
C GLU A 117 -2.48 7.64 -27.12
N LEU A 118 -1.96 6.48 -26.72
CA LEU A 118 -2.36 5.81 -25.48
C LEU A 118 -2.04 6.69 -24.25
N LYS A 119 -0.84 7.28 -24.20
CA LYS A 119 -0.48 8.25 -23.14
C LYS A 119 -1.44 9.43 -23.12
N ARG A 120 -1.79 9.99 -24.29
CA ARG A 120 -2.74 11.10 -24.38
C ARG A 120 -4.13 10.72 -23.87
N TRP A 121 -4.61 9.52 -24.18
CA TRP A 121 -5.89 9.04 -23.68
C TRP A 121 -5.89 8.91 -22.16
N VAL A 122 -4.85 8.29 -21.58
CA VAL A 122 -4.73 8.17 -20.13
C VAL A 122 -4.57 9.52 -19.45
N MET A 123 -3.80 10.44 -20.02
CA MET A 123 -3.68 11.80 -19.50
C MET A 123 -5.03 12.51 -19.44
N ALA A 124 -5.89 12.36 -20.46
CA ALA A 124 -7.24 12.93 -20.43
C ALA A 124 -8.08 12.41 -19.26
N ILE A 125 -7.86 11.16 -18.82
CA ILE A 125 -8.50 10.58 -17.62
C ILE A 125 -7.87 11.14 -16.34
N LEU A 126 -6.54 11.26 -16.29
CA LEU A 126 -5.81 11.79 -15.13
C LEU A 126 -6.11 13.28 -14.88
N ASP A 127 -6.38 14.06 -15.93
CA ASP A 127 -6.75 15.48 -15.86
C ASP A 127 -8.10 15.72 -15.16
N LEU A 128 -8.92 14.67 -14.97
CA LEU A 128 -10.14 14.73 -14.17
C LEU A 128 -9.87 14.75 -12.66
N THR A 129 -8.65 14.42 -12.25
CA THR A 129 -8.24 14.35 -10.85
C THR A 129 -7.37 15.54 -10.47
N THR A 130 -7.19 15.78 -9.17
CA THR A 130 -6.22 16.80 -8.72
C THR A 130 -4.83 16.40 -9.19
N PRO A 131 -4.10 17.29 -9.90
CA PRO A 131 -2.75 16.97 -10.37
C PRO A 131 -1.82 16.68 -9.18
N PRO A 132 -0.86 15.76 -9.34
CA PRO A 132 0.09 15.43 -8.30
C PRO A 132 0.98 16.64 -8.01
N PRO A 133 1.63 16.68 -6.82
CA PRO A 133 2.54 17.77 -6.47
C PRO A 133 3.78 17.85 -7.37
N THR A 134 4.08 16.77 -8.11
CA THR A 134 5.22 16.68 -9.04
C THR A 134 4.72 16.45 -10.48
N LYS A 135 5.02 15.29 -11.08
CA LYS A 135 4.62 14.93 -12.43
C LYS A 135 4.27 13.45 -12.52
N TYR A 136 3.37 13.12 -13.44
CA TYR A 136 3.12 11.73 -13.82
C TYR A 136 4.29 11.15 -14.62
N ILE A 137 4.57 9.86 -14.39
CA ILE A 137 5.52 9.06 -15.16
C ILE A 137 4.74 7.90 -15.79
N LEU A 138 4.53 7.98 -17.10
CA LEU A 138 3.75 6.99 -17.86
C LEU A 138 4.70 5.99 -18.51
N THR A 139 4.62 4.71 -18.11
CA THR A 139 5.42 3.63 -18.70
C THR A 139 4.51 2.64 -19.42
N VAL A 140 4.67 2.54 -20.74
CA VAL A 140 3.89 1.61 -21.57
C VAL A 140 4.64 0.27 -21.68
N LYS A 141 3.92 -0.83 -21.49
CA LYS A 141 4.39 -2.20 -21.68
C LYS A 141 3.34 -2.99 -22.44
N ILE A 142 3.76 -3.77 -23.43
CA ILE A 142 2.91 -4.82 -24.00
C ILE A 142 3.19 -6.10 -23.22
N ASP A 143 2.16 -6.73 -22.66
CA ASP A 143 2.34 -8.01 -22.00
C ASP A 143 2.29 -9.15 -23.03
N GLU A 144 3.31 -10.01 -23.03
CA GLU A 144 3.43 -11.11 -24.00
C GLU A 144 2.38 -12.21 -23.75
N THR A 145 1.78 -12.25 -22.55
CA THR A 145 0.83 -13.30 -22.16
C THR A 145 -0.55 -13.07 -22.76
N ASP A 146 -1.04 -11.84 -22.73
CA ASP A 146 -2.37 -11.46 -23.21
C ASP A 146 -2.34 -10.55 -24.46
N ASN A 147 -1.14 -10.12 -24.87
CA ASN A 147 -0.91 -9.22 -26.00
C ASN A 147 -1.67 -7.89 -25.89
N LEU A 148 -1.90 -7.41 -24.66
CA LEU A 148 -2.53 -6.11 -24.39
C LEU A 148 -1.49 -5.05 -24.04
N ALA A 149 -1.82 -3.80 -24.36
CA ALA A 149 -1.03 -2.64 -23.97
C ALA A 149 -1.45 -2.17 -22.57
N TYR A 150 -0.48 -2.14 -21.65
CA TYR A 150 -0.59 -1.64 -20.30
C TYR A 150 0.18 -0.33 -20.16
N ILE A 151 -0.37 0.61 -19.40
CA ILE A 151 0.28 1.87 -19.08
C ILE A 151 0.24 2.09 -17.57
N HIS A 152 1.43 2.05 -16.99
CA HIS A 152 1.66 2.21 -15.57
C HIS A 152 1.82 3.69 -15.29
N VAL A 153 1.03 4.21 -14.37
CA VAL A 153 1.03 5.61 -13.96
C VAL A 153 1.77 5.73 -12.64
N GLY A 154 3.05 6.10 -12.72
CA GLY A 154 3.85 6.52 -11.57
C GLY A 154 3.65 8.00 -11.27
N VAL A 155 4.01 8.41 -10.05
CA VAL A 155 4.20 9.82 -9.71
C VAL A 155 5.66 9.99 -9.29
N ASP A 156 6.34 11.01 -9.80
CA ASP A 156 7.75 11.23 -9.50
C ASP A 156 7.96 11.36 -7.99
N GLN A 157 8.81 10.50 -7.43
CA GLN A 157 9.15 10.41 -6.00
C GLN A 157 8.03 9.97 -5.05
N LEU A 158 6.90 9.48 -5.59
CA LEU A 158 5.75 9.00 -4.82
C LEU A 158 5.30 7.63 -5.33
N ASP A 159 4.42 6.97 -4.58
CA ASP A 159 3.75 5.76 -5.05
C ASP A 159 2.90 6.06 -6.30
N GLY A 160 2.79 5.08 -7.20
CA GLY A 160 2.06 5.24 -8.46
C GLY A 160 0.55 5.37 -8.27
N ALA A 161 -0.12 6.03 -9.22
CA ALA A 161 -1.56 6.22 -9.22
C ALA A 161 -2.31 4.92 -9.56
N GLY A 162 -1.73 4.07 -10.44
CA GLY A 162 -2.34 2.79 -10.83
C GLY A 162 -1.91 2.36 -12.22
N THR A 163 -2.65 1.43 -12.82
CA THR A 163 -2.38 0.90 -14.17
C THR A 163 -3.63 0.98 -15.02
N PHE A 164 -3.49 1.39 -16.28
CA PHE A 164 -4.53 1.28 -17.29
C PHE A 164 -4.17 0.22 -18.32
N ARG A 165 -5.17 -0.29 -19.02
CA ARG A 165 -4.99 -1.13 -20.21
C ARG A 165 -6.07 -0.85 -21.24
N VAL A 166 -5.76 -1.15 -22.50
CA VAL A 166 -6.78 -1.24 -23.55
C VAL A 166 -7.16 -2.71 -23.71
N ASN A 167 -8.42 -3.05 -23.43
CA ASN A 167 -8.90 -4.43 -23.54
C ASN A 167 -9.12 -4.85 -25.01
N ALA A 168 -9.45 -6.11 -25.24
CA ALA A 168 -9.67 -6.65 -26.59
C ALA A 168 -10.83 -5.98 -27.37
N LYS A 169 -11.72 -5.25 -26.68
CA LYS A 169 -12.82 -4.48 -27.28
C LYS A 169 -12.41 -3.04 -27.63
N GLY A 170 -11.18 -2.63 -27.35
CA GLY A 170 -10.73 -1.26 -27.54
C GLY A 170 -11.18 -0.31 -26.42
N GLN A 171 -11.57 -0.83 -25.26
CA GLN A 171 -11.99 -0.01 -24.13
C GLN A 171 -10.82 0.21 -23.17
N LEU A 172 -10.72 1.42 -22.63
CA LEU A 172 -9.74 1.76 -21.61
C LEU A 172 -10.26 1.35 -20.23
N GLU A 173 -9.51 0.51 -19.55
CA GLU A 173 -9.80 0.05 -18.20
C GLU A 173 -8.71 0.49 -17.22
N TYR A 174 -9.06 0.64 -15.95
CA TYR A 174 -8.19 1.12 -14.87
C TYR A 174 -8.23 0.19 -13.66
N MET A 175 -7.06 0.01 -13.06
CA MET A 175 -6.88 -0.71 -11.80
C MET A 175 -6.18 0.22 -10.79
N PRO A 176 -6.87 0.62 -9.70
CA PRO A 176 -6.28 1.43 -8.65
C PRO A 176 -5.32 0.59 -7.78
N TYR A 177 -4.12 1.13 -7.54
CA TYR A 177 -3.07 0.63 -6.63
C TYR A 177 -2.29 -0.65 -7.04
N MET A 178 -0.96 -0.56 -7.01
CA MET A 178 -0.01 -1.64 -7.31
C MET A 178 0.71 -2.10 -6.03
N GLY A 179 0.33 -3.25 -5.52
CA GLY A 179 1.00 -3.92 -4.40
C GLY A 179 0.99 -5.44 -4.61
N GLN A 180 1.85 -5.91 -5.51
CA GLN A 180 2.22 -7.32 -5.72
C GLN A 180 1.12 -8.39 -5.57
N PHE A 181 0.08 -8.47 -6.40
CA PHE A 181 -0.60 -9.77 -6.59
C PHE A 181 -1.20 -9.93 -7.99
N THR A 182 -0.76 -10.99 -8.63
CA THR A 182 -1.52 -11.78 -9.60
C THR A 182 -2.85 -12.20 -8.96
N GLY A 183 -3.99 -11.79 -9.52
CA GLY A 183 -5.27 -12.48 -9.29
C GLY A 183 -6.31 -11.86 -8.34
N VAL A 184 -6.45 -10.53 -8.25
CA VAL A 184 -7.72 -9.92 -7.77
C VAL A 184 -8.16 -8.89 -8.82
N GLU A 185 -9.37 -9.10 -9.36
CA GLU A 185 -9.65 -9.03 -10.81
C GLU A 185 -10.78 -8.07 -11.19
N GLU A 186 -10.78 -6.81 -10.76
CA GLU A 186 -11.81 -5.85 -11.23
C GLU A 186 -11.20 -4.63 -11.91
N TRP A 187 -11.03 -4.78 -13.22
CA TRP A 187 -10.73 -3.70 -14.14
C TRP A 187 -11.95 -2.79 -14.28
N ILE A 188 -11.76 -1.52 -13.96
CA ILE A 188 -12.81 -0.49 -13.99
C ILE A 188 -12.84 0.11 -15.39
N LEU A 189 -13.98 0.02 -16.08
CA LEU A 189 -14.15 0.70 -17.37
C LEU A 189 -14.07 2.22 -17.17
N MET A 190 -13.12 2.87 -17.84
CA MET A 190 -12.92 4.32 -17.78
C MET A 190 -13.33 5.02 -19.08
N SER A 191 -13.27 4.32 -20.20
CA SER A 191 -13.62 4.89 -21.50
C SER A 191 -13.90 3.80 -22.53
N GLU A 192 -14.96 3.98 -23.32
CA GLU A 192 -15.29 3.08 -24.44
C GLU A 192 -14.63 3.51 -25.77
N LYS A 193 -14.26 4.79 -25.89
CA LYS A 193 -13.79 5.38 -27.14
C LYS A 193 -12.62 6.30 -26.89
N PHE A 194 -11.69 6.34 -27.84
CA PHE A 194 -10.52 7.18 -27.74
C PHE A 194 -10.86 8.63 -27.36
N MET A 195 -10.27 9.14 -26.27
CA MET A 195 -10.48 10.48 -25.71
C MET A 195 -11.87 10.79 -25.12
N ASP A 196 -12.81 9.85 -25.10
CA ASP A 196 -14.10 10.05 -24.42
C ASP A 196 -13.93 9.83 -22.90
N THR A 197 -14.08 10.89 -22.10
CA THR A 197 -13.90 10.87 -20.65
C THR A 197 -15.20 10.66 -19.86
N THR A 198 -16.36 10.52 -20.53
CA THR A 198 -17.68 10.56 -19.88
C THR A 198 -17.82 9.53 -18.75
N ILE A 199 -17.38 8.29 -18.98
CA ILE A 199 -17.46 7.21 -17.98
C ILE A 199 -16.52 7.49 -16.81
N ALA A 200 -15.29 7.91 -17.08
CA ALA A 200 -14.33 8.28 -16.05
C ALA A 200 -14.80 9.46 -15.20
N GLU A 201 -15.43 10.48 -15.82
CA GLU A 201 -16.00 11.61 -15.10
C GLU A 201 -17.09 11.18 -14.12
N GLU A 202 -18.01 10.30 -14.56
CA GLU A 202 -19.03 9.74 -13.69
C GLU A 202 -18.42 8.92 -12.56
N TYR A 203 -17.44 8.07 -12.87
CA TYR A 203 -16.70 7.30 -11.88
C TYR A 203 -16.07 8.21 -10.81
N TYR A 204 -15.29 9.22 -11.20
CA TYR A 204 -14.63 10.11 -10.24
C TYR A 204 -15.64 10.97 -9.46
N LYS A 205 -16.76 11.38 -10.06
CA LYS A 205 -17.87 12.04 -9.34
C LYS A 205 -18.45 11.13 -8.26
N GLU A 206 -18.69 9.85 -8.55
CA GLU A 206 -19.19 8.89 -7.58
C GLU A 206 -18.16 8.60 -6.48
N GLN A 207 -16.86 8.49 -6.81
CA GLN A 207 -15.81 8.35 -5.79
C GLN A 207 -15.72 9.58 -4.88
N ALA A 208 -15.82 10.79 -5.43
CA ALA A 208 -15.83 12.02 -4.65
C ALA A 208 -17.05 12.08 -3.71
N LYS A 209 -18.24 11.66 -4.17
CA LYS A 209 -19.44 11.56 -3.31
C LYS A 209 -19.25 10.55 -2.18
N LYS A 210 -18.70 9.37 -2.47
CA LYS A 210 -18.41 8.33 -1.46
C LYS A 210 -17.41 8.83 -0.41
N GLN A 211 -16.35 9.51 -0.84
CA GLN A 211 -15.37 10.08 0.07
C GLN A 211 -15.97 11.20 0.92
N ALA A 212 -16.75 12.10 0.33
CA ALA A 212 -17.44 13.16 1.06
C ALA A 212 -18.41 12.61 2.11
N LYS A 213 -19.20 11.57 1.75
CA LYS A 213 -20.06 10.87 2.70
C LYS A 213 -19.26 10.23 3.83
N THR A 214 -18.16 9.54 3.51
CA THR A 214 -17.30 8.91 4.52
C THR A 214 -16.76 9.96 5.49
N ASN A 215 -16.28 11.10 4.99
CA ASN A 215 -15.78 12.19 5.83
C ASN A 215 -16.89 12.80 6.71
N ASP A 216 -18.09 12.98 6.18
CA ASP A 216 -19.25 13.46 6.94
C ASP A 216 -19.65 12.48 8.05
N ASP A 217 -19.72 11.18 7.76
CA ASP A 217 -20.02 10.15 8.75
C ASP A 217 -18.94 10.11 9.85
N LEU A 218 -17.65 10.16 9.49
CA LEU A 218 -16.54 10.24 10.45
C LEU A 218 -16.65 11.48 11.36
N ASN A 219 -17.00 12.64 10.81
CA ASN A 219 -17.20 13.86 11.60
C ASN A 219 -18.39 13.73 12.56
N LYS A 220 -19.49 13.09 12.14
CA LYS A 220 -20.62 12.82 13.03
C LYS A 220 -20.26 11.87 14.16
N ILE A 221 -19.45 10.84 13.88
CA ILE A 221 -18.95 9.91 14.89
C ILE A 221 -18.05 10.65 15.88
N LYS A 222 -17.12 11.50 15.42
CA LYS A 222 -16.32 12.35 16.31
C LYS A 222 -17.19 13.17 17.25
N ASN A 223 -18.20 13.84 16.71
CA ASN A 223 -19.14 14.64 17.52
C ASN A 223 -19.94 13.79 18.52
N HIS A 224 -20.21 12.52 18.21
CA HIS A 224 -20.86 11.58 19.13
C HIS A 224 -19.92 11.09 20.23
N LEU A 225 -18.62 11.03 19.98
CA LEU A 225 -17.62 10.59 20.96
C LEU A 225 -17.27 11.71 21.94
N ILE A 226 -17.00 12.91 21.42
CA ILE A 226 -16.49 14.04 22.20
C ILE A 226 -17.45 14.41 23.34
N GLY A 227 -16.90 14.53 24.55
CA GLY A 227 -17.63 14.85 25.77
C GLY A 227 -18.33 13.65 26.42
N ASN A 228 -18.34 12.48 25.77
CA ASN A 228 -18.89 11.26 26.34
C ASN A 228 -17.80 10.38 26.95
N LYS A 229 -18.19 9.65 28.00
CA LYS A 229 -17.34 8.71 28.73
C LYS A 229 -17.76 7.28 28.44
N TYR A 230 -16.77 6.40 28.32
CA TYR A 230 -16.96 4.99 28.04
C TYR A 230 -16.10 4.15 28.98
N PHE A 231 -16.48 2.90 29.17
CA PHE A 231 -15.75 1.92 29.96
C PHE A 231 -15.28 0.78 29.08
N ILE A 232 -13.98 0.51 29.10
CA ILE A 232 -13.37 -0.63 28.44
C ILE A 232 -13.02 -1.66 29.49
N LYS A 233 -13.36 -2.93 29.22
CA LYS A 233 -12.99 -4.04 30.10
C LYS A 233 -12.83 -5.36 29.33
N PRO A 234 -12.02 -6.30 29.84
CA PRO A 234 -11.98 -7.64 29.30
C PRO A 234 -13.24 -8.39 29.74
N ILE A 235 -13.87 -9.11 28.83
CA ILE A 235 -15.06 -9.95 29.09
C ILE A 235 -14.76 -11.44 28.96
N LEU A 236 -13.79 -11.82 28.11
CA LEU A 236 -13.34 -13.22 28.01
C LEU A 236 -11.81 -13.32 28.03
N TYR A 237 -11.29 -14.40 28.60
CA TYR A 237 -9.90 -14.85 28.56
C TYR A 237 -9.86 -16.29 28.04
N ASP A 238 -9.24 -16.51 26.88
CA ASP A 238 -9.26 -17.79 26.14
C ASP A 238 -10.69 -18.36 25.95
N GLY A 239 -11.67 -17.47 25.76
CA GLY A 239 -13.07 -17.82 25.59
C GLY A 239 -13.84 -18.16 26.89
N MET A 240 -13.18 -18.11 28.05
CA MET A 240 -13.81 -18.20 29.37
C MET A 240 -14.15 -16.81 29.89
N ASP A 241 -15.21 -16.65 30.68
CA ASP A 241 -15.49 -15.39 31.39
C ASP A 241 -14.23 -14.91 32.16
N SER A 242 -13.86 -13.64 31.98
CA SER A 242 -12.60 -13.10 32.52
C SER A 242 -12.53 -13.14 34.04
N GLU A 243 -13.65 -12.89 34.74
CA GLU A 243 -13.68 -12.92 36.20
C GLU A 243 -13.57 -14.37 36.70
N GLN A 244 -14.32 -15.28 36.09
CA GLN A 244 -14.21 -16.71 36.37
C GLN A 244 -12.79 -17.24 36.11
N ALA A 245 -12.16 -16.85 34.99
CA ALA A 245 -10.82 -17.28 34.66
C ALA A 245 -9.79 -16.77 35.69
N MET A 246 -9.98 -15.57 36.24
CA MET A 246 -9.16 -15.08 37.35
C MET A 246 -9.40 -15.89 38.63
N ASP A 247 -10.65 -16.09 39.04
CA ASP A 247 -10.99 -16.83 40.27
C ASP A 247 -10.46 -18.27 40.24
N GLU A 248 -10.44 -18.89 39.06
CA GLU A 248 -9.91 -20.24 38.84
C GLU A 248 -8.38 -20.30 38.61
N ASN A 249 -7.66 -19.17 38.73
CA ASN A 249 -6.22 -19.03 38.46
C ASN A 249 -5.79 -19.44 37.04
N LYS A 250 -6.68 -19.28 36.06
CA LYS A 250 -6.40 -19.50 34.63
C LYS A 250 -5.95 -18.21 33.94
N ALA A 251 -6.40 -17.06 34.43
CA ALA A 251 -5.98 -15.73 33.98
C ALA A 251 -5.09 -15.04 35.04
N PRO A 252 -4.28 -14.04 34.66
CA PRO A 252 -3.57 -13.19 35.60
C PRO A 252 -4.51 -12.54 36.62
N GLN A 253 -4.14 -12.55 37.90
CA GLN A 253 -4.99 -12.02 38.99
C GLN A 253 -5.29 -10.52 38.89
N ASN A 254 -4.53 -9.80 38.09
CA ASN A 254 -4.70 -8.38 37.82
C ASN A 254 -5.39 -8.11 36.46
N LEU A 255 -5.89 -9.11 35.73
CA LEU A 255 -6.46 -8.91 34.39
C LEU A 255 -7.57 -7.86 34.37
N ILE A 256 -8.54 -7.95 35.28
CA ILE A 256 -9.66 -7.00 35.35
C ILE A 256 -9.18 -5.64 35.86
N HIS A 257 -8.35 -5.62 36.90
CA HIS A 257 -7.85 -4.37 37.49
C HIS A 257 -6.96 -3.58 36.51
N ASP A 258 -6.08 -4.26 35.78
CA ASP A 258 -5.14 -3.60 34.88
C ASP A 258 -5.67 -3.44 33.46
N GLY A 259 -6.65 -4.26 33.07
CA GLY A 259 -7.30 -4.19 31.77
C GLY A 259 -8.50 -3.25 31.73
N SER A 260 -9.15 -2.98 32.87
CA SER A 260 -10.32 -2.08 32.89
C SER A 260 -9.90 -0.63 33.00
N LEU A 261 -10.45 0.21 32.14
CA LEU A 261 -10.14 1.63 32.10
C LEU A 261 -11.35 2.43 31.60
N ALA A 262 -11.51 3.64 32.13
CA ALA A 262 -12.49 4.57 31.61
C ALA A 262 -11.84 5.51 30.60
N VAL A 263 -12.52 5.78 29.50
CA VAL A 263 -12.05 6.68 28.45
C VAL A 263 -13.03 7.82 28.23
N SER A 264 -12.53 9.04 28.12
CA SER A 264 -13.34 10.22 27.77
C SER A 264 -12.73 10.90 26.56
N PHE A 265 -13.47 11.03 25.47
CA PHE A 265 -12.99 11.74 24.29
C PHE A 265 -13.06 13.25 24.55
N ILE A 266 -11.92 13.92 24.61
CA ILE A 266 -11.82 15.32 25.03
C ILE A 266 -12.05 16.25 23.84
N ASP A 267 -11.40 15.94 22.72
CA ASP A 267 -11.45 16.71 21.47
C ASP A 267 -11.33 15.75 20.27
N ASP A 268 -11.07 16.30 19.07
CA ASP A 268 -11.05 15.57 17.81
C ASP A 268 -9.82 14.66 17.62
N THR A 269 -8.84 14.74 18.53
CA THR A 269 -7.59 13.98 18.50
C THR A 269 -7.21 13.35 19.82
N LYS A 270 -7.78 13.79 20.94
CA LYS A 270 -7.39 13.35 22.30
C LYS A 270 -8.47 12.56 23.01
N VAL A 271 -8.01 11.51 23.69
CA VAL A 271 -8.78 10.72 24.64
C VAL A 271 -8.09 10.78 26.01
N HIS A 272 -8.85 11.08 27.05
CA HIS A 272 -8.41 10.98 28.44
C HIS A 272 -8.61 9.53 28.91
N ILE A 273 -7.58 8.93 29.48
CA ILE A 273 -7.61 7.56 30.00
C ILE A 273 -7.45 7.59 31.52
N GLU A 274 -8.49 7.13 32.20
CA GLU A 274 -8.50 6.91 33.65
C GLU A 274 -8.18 5.45 33.94
N LEU A 275 -7.11 5.23 34.72
CA LEU A 275 -6.66 3.89 35.09
C LEU A 275 -7.16 3.52 36.47
N ALA A 276 -7.44 2.23 36.68
CA ALA A 276 -7.76 1.74 38.02
C ALA A 276 -6.51 1.80 38.93
N GLY A 277 -6.69 2.40 40.11
CA GLY A 277 -5.71 2.42 41.20
C GLY A 277 -5.04 3.77 41.42
N THR A 278 -4.84 4.12 42.70
CA THR A 278 -4.34 5.43 43.15
C THR A 278 -2.90 5.78 42.75
N TYR A 279 -2.15 4.83 42.20
CA TYR A 279 -0.73 4.98 41.87
C TYR A 279 -0.45 5.18 40.38
N ARG A 280 -1.44 4.99 39.51
CA ARG A 280 -1.28 5.19 38.07
C ARG A 280 -1.95 6.53 37.71
N PRO A 281 -1.18 7.56 37.31
CA PRO A 281 -1.78 8.82 36.93
C PRO A 281 -2.61 8.62 35.66
N ASP A 282 -3.76 9.29 35.61
CA ASP A 282 -4.53 9.45 34.39
C ASP A 282 -3.66 10.20 33.36
N TYR A 283 -3.90 9.92 32.09
CA TYR A 283 -3.11 10.51 31.01
C TYR A 283 -3.96 10.70 29.76
N ASP A 284 -3.50 11.61 28.90
CA ASP A 284 -4.10 11.81 27.60
C ASP A 284 -3.34 10.99 26.56
N GLU A 285 -4.06 10.43 25.60
CA GLU A 285 -3.52 9.71 24.46
C GLU A 285 -4.13 10.27 23.16
N THR A 286 -3.39 10.13 22.06
CA THR A 286 -3.91 10.46 20.73
C THR A 286 -4.75 9.30 20.21
N TYR A 287 -5.92 9.61 19.64
CA TYR A 287 -6.74 8.63 18.93
C TYR A 287 -6.93 9.00 17.46
N SER A 288 -7.28 8.00 16.66
CA SER A 288 -7.67 8.17 15.26
C SER A 288 -8.94 7.37 14.96
N LEU A 289 -9.62 7.75 13.88
CA LEU A 289 -10.80 7.05 13.38
C LEU A 289 -10.55 6.61 11.94
N SER A 290 -10.85 5.35 11.66
CA SER A 290 -11.11 4.84 10.31
C SER A 290 -12.62 4.63 10.14
N PRO A 291 -13.12 4.28 8.94
CA PRO A 291 -14.54 3.99 8.72
C PRO A 291 -15.12 2.85 9.59
N ASP A 292 -14.26 2.04 10.20
CA ASP A 292 -14.61 0.81 10.92
C ASP A 292 -14.03 0.71 12.33
N THR A 293 -12.99 1.47 12.68
CA THR A 293 -12.36 1.38 14.01
C THR A 293 -12.02 2.73 14.64
N ILE A 294 -12.06 2.74 15.97
CA ILE A 294 -11.44 3.77 16.81
C ILE A 294 -10.12 3.22 17.32
N ASN A 295 -9.03 3.94 17.07
CA ASN A 295 -7.69 3.46 17.37
C ASN A 295 -6.99 4.39 18.35
N PHE A 296 -6.55 3.85 19.48
CA PHE A 296 -5.63 4.52 20.41
C PHE A 296 -4.84 3.47 21.17
N LYS A 297 -3.56 3.77 21.45
CA LYS A 297 -2.61 2.82 22.03
C LYS A 297 -2.60 1.50 21.23
N ASP A 298 -2.96 0.39 21.86
CA ASP A 298 -3.02 -0.96 21.27
C ASP A 298 -4.48 -1.41 21.03
N TYR A 299 -5.45 -0.52 21.20
CA TYR A 299 -6.86 -0.80 20.98
C TYR A 299 -7.29 -0.42 19.57
N TYR A 300 -7.87 -1.39 18.88
CA TYR A 300 -8.53 -1.23 17.57
C TYR A 300 -9.99 -1.57 17.77
N ILE A 301 -10.77 -0.58 18.20
CA ILE A 301 -12.14 -0.78 18.67
C ILE A 301 -13.08 -0.74 17.47
N PRO A 302 -13.69 -1.88 17.08
CA PRO A 302 -14.64 -1.91 15.99
C PRO A 302 -15.93 -1.23 16.38
N TYR A 303 -16.48 -0.46 15.46
CA TYR A 303 -17.76 0.21 15.66
C TYR A 303 -18.63 0.13 14.40
N LYS A 304 -19.92 0.36 14.58
CA LYS A 304 -20.89 0.55 13.51
C LYS A 304 -21.65 1.84 13.76
N TYR A 305 -21.78 2.63 12.71
CA TYR A 305 -22.53 3.88 12.73
C TYR A 305 -23.65 3.82 11.68
N ASN A 306 -24.89 3.68 12.15
CA ASN A 306 -26.07 3.58 11.30
C ASN A 306 -27.10 4.62 11.75
N ASP A 307 -27.51 5.51 10.84
CA ASP A 307 -28.58 6.50 11.05
C ASP A 307 -28.49 7.29 12.37
N GLY A 308 -27.27 7.70 12.75
CA GLY A 308 -27.05 8.48 13.98
C GLY A 308 -26.80 7.65 15.24
N ASN A 309 -26.90 6.33 15.15
CA ASN A 309 -26.63 5.43 16.27
C ASN A 309 -25.23 4.83 16.16
N LEU A 310 -24.39 5.10 17.17
CA LEU A 310 -23.08 4.51 17.33
C LEU A 310 -23.18 3.27 18.22
N SER A 311 -22.69 2.14 17.71
CA SER A 311 -22.60 0.89 18.45
C SER A 311 -21.20 0.32 18.33
N PHE A 312 -20.77 -0.43 19.34
CA PHE A 312 -19.45 -1.03 19.38
C PHE A 312 -19.56 -2.54 19.33
N ASP A 313 -18.70 -3.18 18.55
CA ASP A 313 -18.55 -4.62 18.57
C ASP A 313 -17.45 -5.01 19.58
N THR A 314 -17.42 -6.27 20.00
CA THR A 314 -16.30 -6.79 20.79
C THR A 314 -15.08 -6.98 19.90
N TRP A 315 -13.88 -6.90 20.47
CA TRP A 315 -12.64 -7.20 19.75
C TRP A 315 -11.70 -8.04 20.61
N THR A 316 -10.67 -8.61 19.98
CA THR A 316 -9.70 -9.46 20.64
C THR A 316 -8.30 -8.89 20.57
N THR A 317 -7.48 -9.16 21.58
CA THR A 317 -6.03 -8.95 21.56
C THR A 317 -5.32 -10.21 22.04
N ASP A 318 -4.13 -10.48 21.53
CA ASP A 318 -3.26 -11.54 22.04
C ASP A 318 -2.23 -10.96 23.02
N ILE A 319 -2.22 -11.46 24.26
CA ILE A 319 -1.25 -11.08 25.30
C ILE A 319 -0.61 -12.35 25.83
N ASP A 320 0.71 -12.45 25.71
CA ASP A 320 1.51 -13.59 26.20
C ASP A 320 1.03 -14.97 25.70
N GLY A 321 0.47 -15.03 24.49
CA GLY A 321 -0.06 -16.26 23.89
C GLY A 321 -1.49 -16.61 24.29
N HIS A 322 -2.18 -15.71 24.99
CA HIS A 322 -3.58 -15.83 25.39
C HIS A 322 -4.45 -14.80 24.68
N THR A 323 -5.66 -15.19 24.31
CA THR A 323 -6.61 -14.30 23.62
C THR A 323 -7.54 -13.66 24.63
N ILE A 324 -7.58 -12.34 24.66
CA ILE A 324 -8.47 -11.55 25.52
C ILE A 324 -9.55 -10.93 24.63
N THR A 325 -10.82 -11.13 24.98
CA THR A 325 -11.95 -10.44 24.33
C THR A 325 -12.35 -9.24 25.18
N TRP A 326 -12.50 -8.10 24.53
CA TRP A 326 -12.81 -6.81 25.14
C TRP A 326 -14.19 -6.32 24.74
N THR A 327 -14.75 -5.46 25.57
CA THR A 327 -15.93 -4.67 25.26
C THR A 327 -15.69 -3.22 25.62
N ILE A 328 -16.42 -2.32 24.96
CA ILE A 328 -16.58 -0.93 25.35
C ILE A 328 -18.06 -0.63 25.53
N THR A 329 -18.42 0.10 26.58
CA THR A 329 -19.80 0.51 26.85
C THR A 329 -19.87 1.98 27.26
N PRO A 330 -20.90 2.74 26.85
CA PRO A 330 -21.16 4.07 27.40
C PRO A 330 -21.29 4.04 28.93
N GLN A 331 -20.81 5.09 29.61
CA GLN A 331 -20.98 5.27 31.07
C GLN A 331 -22.09 6.26 31.42
#